data_AF-A0A368X7W4-F1
#
_entry.id   AF-A0A368X7W4-F1
#
_cell.length_a   1.000
_cell.length_b   1.000
_cell.length_c   1.000
_cell.angle_alpha   90.00
_cell.angle_beta   90.00
_cell.angle_gamma   90.00
#
_symmetry.space_group_name_H-M   'P 1'
#
loop_
_entity.id
_entity.type
_entity.pdbx_description
1 polymer ?
#
loop_
_entity_poly.entity_id
_entity_poly.type
_entity_poly.pdbx_seq_one_letter_code
_entity_poly.pdbx_strand_id
1 'polypeptide(L)' 'MHFDQKLKDLLTEASLYGLLAKKYEYTDPQRHMYFYQKYFDIVQKIEKHYMMHQGNKSSHHMMPGQYPMY' A
#
# COMPACT_ATOMS: atom_id res chain seq x y z
N MET A 1 -14.68 -16.92 -0.67
CA MET A 1 -13.60 -15.98 -1.06
C MET A 1 -12.30 -16.49 -0.46
N HIS A 2 -11.48 -17.21 -1.23
CA HIS A 2 -10.14 -17.58 -0.78
C HIS A 2 -9.31 -16.30 -0.81
N PHE A 3 -9.15 -15.64 0.34
CA PHE A 3 -8.18 -14.56 0.45
C PHE A 3 -6.80 -15.19 0.28
N ASP A 4 -6.12 -14.86 -0.81
CA ASP A 4 -4.76 -15.29 -1.08
C ASP A 4 -3.91 -15.11 0.18
N GLN A 5 -3.24 -16.17 0.62
CA GLN A 5 -2.37 -16.17 1.81
C GLN A 5 -1.34 -15.02 1.71
N LYS A 6 -0.83 -14.78 0.50
CA LYS A 6 0.03 -13.63 0.16
C LYS A 6 -0.57 -12.28 0.51
N LEU A 7 -1.88 -12.08 0.31
CA LEU A 7 -2.56 -10.83 0.60
C LEU A 7 -2.63 -10.59 2.12
N LYS A 8 -2.86 -11.65 2.90
CA LYS A 8 -2.82 -11.59 4.36
C LYS A 8 -1.42 -11.26 4.87
N ASP A 9 -0.40 -11.88 4.28
CA ASP A 9 0.99 -11.61 4.64
C ASP A 9 1.36 -10.15 4.35
N LEU A 10 1.00 -9.64 3.16
CA LEU A 10 1.21 -8.23 2.77
C LEU A 10 0.46 -7.26 3.69
N LEU A 11 -0.79 -7.56 4.07
CA LEU A 11 -1.58 -6.73 5.00
C LEU A 11 -0.96 -6.71 6.40
N THR A 12 -0.44 -7.85 6.85
CA THR A 12 0.24 -7.96 8.16
C THR A 12 1.53 -7.14 8.14
N GLU A 13 2.28 -7.21 7.05
CA GLU A 13 3.52 -6.44 6.87
C GLU A 13 3.25 -4.92 6.78
N ALA A 14 2.21 -4.52 6.03
CA ALA A 14 1.78 -3.12 5.98
C ALA A 14 1.35 -2.60 7.36
N SER A 15 0.63 -3.40 8.14
CA SER A 15 0.21 -3.02 9.49
C SER A 15 1.42 -2.78 10.41
N LEU A 16 2.46 -3.62 10.31
CA LEU A 16 3.69 -3.46 11.07
C LEU A 16 4.42 -2.15 10.71
N TYR A 17 4.63 -1.89 9.41
CA TYR A 17 5.33 -0.68 8.99
C TYR A 17 4.52 0.60 9.25
N GLY A 18 3.19 0.54 9.14
CA GLY A 18 2.31 1.66 9.50
C GLY A 18 2.38 2.01 11.00
N LEU A 19 2.43 1.00 11.87
CA LEU A 19 2.63 1.20 13.31
C LEU A 19 4.02 1.78 13.62
N LEU A 20 5.06 1.28 12.95
CA LEU A 20 6.42 1.82 13.09
C LEU A 20 6.49 3.27 12.61
N ALA A 21 5.90 3.59 11.46
CA ALA A 21 5.85 4.96 10.96
C ALA A 21 5.16 5.89 11.96
N LYS A 22 4.00 5.51 12.50
CA LYS A 22 3.30 6.29 13.54
C LYS A 22 4.11 6.47 14.82
N LYS A 23 4.83 5.43 15.26
CA LYS A 23 5.72 5.53 16.42
C LYS A 23 6.79 6.62 16.22
N TYR A 24 7.32 6.73 15.00
CA TYR A 24 8.37 7.69 14.67
C TYR A 24 7.86 9.06 14.21
N GLU A 25 6.55 9.24 14.05
CA GLU A 25 5.90 10.46 13.52
C GLU A 25 6.36 11.74 14.20
N TYR A 26 6.52 11.71 15.52
CA TYR A 26 6.93 12.87 16.32
C TYR A 26 8.30 12.72 16.98
N THR A 27 8.95 11.55 16.85
CA THR A 27 10.22 11.27 17.52
C THR A 27 11.42 11.26 16.58
N ASP A 28 11.25 10.82 15.33
CA ASP A 28 12.32 10.77 14.34
C ASP A 28 11.74 10.85 12.93
N PRO A 29 11.73 12.03 12.29
CA PRO A 29 11.12 12.21 10.97
C PRO A 29 11.85 11.43 9.87
N GLN A 30 13.16 11.14 10.04
CA GLN A 30 13.89 10.34 9.06
C GLN A 30 13.44 8.87 9.11
N ARG A 31 13.27 8.32 10.32
CA ARG A 31 12.73 6.96 10.50
C ARG A 31 11.27 6.88 10.09
N HIS A 32 10.47 7.90 10.42
CA HIS A 32 9.09 7.99 9.96
C HIS A 32 9.03 7.88 8.43
N MET A 33 9.81 8.68 7.70
CA MET A 33 9.82 8.68 6.25
C MET A 33 10.30 7.34 5.67
N TYR A 34 11.31 6.70 6.28
CA TYR A 34 11.78 5.37 5.88
C TYR A 34 10.70 4.28 6.02
N PHE A 35 10.03 4.20 7.19
CA PHE A 35 8.97 3.22 7.41
C PHE A 35 7.71 3.54 6.60
N TYR A 36 7.43 4.82 6.39
CA TYR A 36 6.32 5.27 5.56
C TYR A 36 6.52 4.90 4.09
N GLN A 37 7.72 5.05 3.54
CA GLN A 37 8.04 4.59 2.18
C GLN A 37 7.80 3.08 2.02
N LYS A 38 8.28 2.27 2.98
CA LYS A 38 8.04 0.81 2.95
C LYS A 38 6.55 0.46 3.06
N TYR A 39 5.83 1.14 3.94
CA TYR A 39 4.38 0.98 4.05
C TYR A 39 3.70 1.28 2.72
N PHE A 40 4.06 2.40 2.09
CA PHE A 40 3.49 2.83 0.83
C PHE A 40 3.75 1.84 -0.31
N ASP A 41 4.97 1.31 -0.43
CA ASP A 41 5.30 0.27 -1.42
C ASP A 41 4.46 -1.00 -1.26
N ILE A 42 4.18 -1.40 -0.02
CA ILE A 42 3.36 -2.59 0.26
C ILE A 42 1.89 -2.31 -0.05
N VAL A 43 1.38 -1.13 0.32
CA VAL A 43 0.02 -0.71 -0.01
C VAL A 43 -0.19 -0.68 -1.52
N GLN A 44 0.75 -0.16 -2.30
CA GLN A 44 0.68 -0.19 -3.76
C GLN A 44 0.62 -1.63 -4.32
N LYS A 45 1.37 -2.57 -3.74
CA LYS A 45 1.31 -3.98 -4.14
C LYS A 45 -0.05 -4.60 -3.80
N ILE A 46 -0.61 -4.27 -2.65
CA ILE A 46 -1.96 -4.69 -2.23
C ILE A 46 -3.01 -4.12 -3.19
N GLU A 47 -2.96 -2.83 -3.50
CA GLU A 47 -3.85 -2.19 -4.47
C GLU A 47 -3.74 -2.81 -5.84
N LYS A 48 -2.52 -3.02 -6.35
CA LYS A 48 -2.30 -3.67 -7.65
C LYS A 48 -2.85 -5.10 -7.67
N HIS A 49 -2.64 -5.87 -6.60
CA HIS A 49 -3.19 -7.22 -6.47
C HIS A 49 -4.73 -7.17 -6.45
N TYR A 50 -5.31 -6.24 -5.70
CA TYR A 50 -6.75 -6.06 -5.63
C TYR A 50 -7.36 -5.62 -6.97
N MET A 51 -6.72 -4.66 -7.65
CA MET A 51 -7.09 -4.22 -9.00
C MET A 51 -6.94 -5.31 -10.05
N MET A 52 -5.94 -6.20 -9.96
CA MET A 52 -5.84 -7.35 -10.86
C MET A 52 -6.96 -8.38 -10.63
N HIS A 53 -7.34 -8.60 -9.37
CA HIS A 53 -8.46 -9.48 -9.04
C HIS A 53 -9.84 -8.86 -9.34
N GLN A 54 -10.00 -7.54 -9.23
CA GLN A 54 -11.20 -6.82 -9.67
C GLN A 54 -11.23 -6.53 -11.17
N GLY A 55 -10.06 -6.42 -11.81
CA GLY A 55 -9.89 -6.09 -13.23
C GLY A 55 -10.33 -7.18 -14.19
N ASN A 56 -10.62 -8.38 -13.69
CA ASN A 56 -11.39 -9.38 -14.44
C ASN A 56 -12.89 -9.03 -14.53
N LYS A 57 -13.31 -7.88 -13.98
CA LYS A 57 -14.65 -7.30 -14.16
C LYS A 57 -14.67 -5.91 -14.79
N SER A 58 -13.54 -5.19 -14.86
CA SER A 58 -13.54 -3.84 -15.42
C SER A 58 -12.19 -3.48 -16.04
N SER A 59 -12.11 -3.62 -17.36
CA SER A 59 -11.13 -2.94 -18.20
C SER A 59 -11.16 -1.45 -17.90
N HIS A 60 -10.09 -0.86 -17.37
CA HIS A 60 -9.60 0.47 -17.75
C HIS A 60 -8.21 0.71 -17.15
N HIS A 61 -7.22 0.82 -18.04
CA HIS A 61 -5.90 1.36 -17.76
C HIS A 61 -6.04 2.78 -17.16
N MET A 62 -5.52 3.00 -15.97
CA MET A 62 -5.14 4.34 -15.52
C MET A 62 -3.64 4.34 -15.24
N MET A 63 -2.90 5.10 -16.05
CA MET A 63 -1.46 5.33 -15.92
C MET A 63 -1.16 6.17 -14.66
N PRO A 64 -0.03 5.95 -13.97
CA PRO A 64 0.35 6.76 -12.82
C PRO A 64 0.89 8.12 -13.33
N GLY A 65 0.08 9.17 -13.23
CA GLY A 65 0.45 10.51 -13.71
C GLY A 65 -0.68 11.52 -13.91
N GLN A 66 -1.94 11.10 -13.80
CA GLN A 66 -3.09 12.02 -13.79
C GLN A 66 -3.63 12.20 -12.38
N TYR A 67 -3.03 13.12 -11.63
CA TYR A 67 -3.73 13.76 -10.53
C TYR A 67 -4.47 14.99 -11.11
N PRO A 68 -5.81 15.07 -11.01
CA PRO A 68 -6.49 16.34 -11.28
C PRO A 68 -6.11 17.32 -10.16
N MET A 69 -5.40 18.37 -10.54
CA MET A 69 -5.24 19.56 -9.70
C MET A 69 -6.62 20.21 -9.56
N TYR A 70 -7.15 20.22 -8.34
CA TYR A 70 -8.22 21.12 -7.93
C TYR A 70 -7.67 22.05 -6.85
#